data_AF-A0A7S0DU86-F1
#
_entry.id   AF-A0A7S0DU86-F1
#
_cell.length_a   1.000
_cell.length_b   1.000
_cell.length_c   1.000
_cell.angle_alpha   90.00
_cell.angle_beta   90.00
_cell.angle_gamma   90.00
#
_symmetry.space_group_name_H-M   'P 1'
#
loop_
_entity.id
_entity.type
_entity.pdbx_description
1 polymer ?
#
loop_
_entity_poly.entity_id
_entity_poly.type
_entity_poly.pdbx_seq_one_letter_code
_entity_poly.pdbx_strand_id
1 'polypeptide(L)'
;MQTLPENEDSKAGTTQCNSANVEMPAKDNCAVDYELASLPDAPTFFPTIEEFRDPMRYIESIRLQAEEAGLIKIIPPKEWKCPFTIKEKGDAFHFQTCVQSIDQLRHRQGPSSNFLRKLRHFHKKRDLSVPAEIPFIDGRQVDLHLLYKTVEERGGVGKVDQEKKWNEVAASLKIGKNSQSGPIAQRVRDVYRLYLEKYALAISQGLKPEEELKEEPLFTVRKRFARMAAAAGNAGEEGEEGEAGDSF
;
A
#
# COMPACT_ATOMS: atom_id res chain seq x y z
N MET A 1 22.05 -55.25 -33.48
CA MET A 1 22.49 -55.65 -32.13
C MET A 1 23.72 -54.84 -31.77
N GLN A 2 23.59 -53.87 -30.89
CA GLN A 2 24.69 -53.36 -30.06
C GLN A 2 24.04 -52.60 -28.90
N THR A 3 23.88 -53.34 -27.81
CA THR A 3 23.48 -52.87 -26.48
C THR A 3 24.71 -52.34 -25.75
N LEU A 4 24.57 -51.17 -25.12
CA LEU A 4 25.51 -50.55 -24.19
C LEU A 4 24.69 -49.67 -23.22
N PRO A 5 25.16 -49.42 -21.99
CA PRO A 5 24.73 -50.15 -20.81
C PRO A 5 23.85 -49.31 -19.87
N GLU A 6 23.10 -50.01 -19.02
CA GLU A 6 22.49 -49.50 -17.81
C GLU A 6 23.59 -48.97 -16.87
N ASN A 7 23.40 -47.76 -16.34
CA ASN A 7 24.06 -47.34 -15.11
C ASN A 7 23.07 -46.52 -14.28
N GLU A 8 22.88 -47.03 -13.07
CA GLU A 8 22.06 -46.54 -11.99
C GLU A 8 22.66 -45.26 -11.35
N ASP A 9 21.78 -44.57 -10.62
CA ASP A 9 22.07 -43.62 -9.55
C ASP A 9 22.80 -42.32 -9.89
N SER A 10 22.00 -41.28 -10.15
CA SER A 10 22.34 -39.92 -9.75
C SER A 10 21.18 -39.32 -8.97
N LYS A 11 21.33 -39.41 -7.64
CA LYS A 11 20.51 -38.80 -6.60
C LYS A 11 20.04 -37.41 -7.03
N ALA A 12 18.72 -37.25 -7.12
CA ALA A 12 18.08 -35.95 -7.14
C ALA A 12 18.51 -35.20 -5.87
N GLY A 13 19.35 -34.18 -6.05
CA GLY A 13 19.61 -33.19 -5.02
C GLY A 13 18.31 -32.45 -4.76
N THR A 14 17.56 -32.89 -3.75
CA THR A 14 16.50 -32.11 -3.13
C THR A 14 17.16 -30.88 -2.52
N THR A 15 17.26 -29.79 -3.28
CA THR A 15 17.45 -28.47 -2.70
C THR A 15 16.15 -28.12 -2.01
N GLN A 16 16.12 -28.48 -0.73
CA GLN A 16 15.08 -28.13 0.22
C GLN A 16 15.03 -26.60 0.29
N CYS A 17 14.05 -26.00 -0.38
CA CYS A 17 13.60 -24.67 0.01
C CYS A 17 13.10 -24.83 1.44
N ASN A 18 13.84 -24.27 2.40
CA ASN A 18 13.37 -24.16 3.77
C ASN A 18 12.14 -23.26 3.75
N SER A 19 10.97 -23.89 3.58
CA SER A 19 9.69 -23.38 4.02
C SER A 19 9.79 -23.25 5.52
N ALA A 20 10.40 -22.16 5.98
CA ALA A 20 10.14 -21.69 7.33
C ALA A 20 8.62 -21.49 7.38
N ASN A 21 7.94 -22.36 8.13
CA ASN A 21 6.59 -22.14 8.58
C ASN A 21 6.59 -20.80 9.32
N VAL A 22 6.25 -19.74 8.59
CA VAL A 22 5.82 -18.50 9.21
C VAL A 22 4.39 -18.78 9.62
N GLU A 23 4.22 -19.30 10.83
CA GLU A 23 2.94 -19.25 11.52
C GLU A 23 2.43 -17.82 11.46
N MET A 24 1.36 -17.61 10.70
CA MET A 24 0.68 -16.34 10.63
C MET A 24 0.17 -16.00 12.03
N PRO A 25 0.64 -14.92 12.67
CA PRO A 25 0.10 -14.51 13.94
C PRO A 25 -1.38 -14.15 13.79
N ALA A 26 -2.14 -14.48 14.83
CA ALA A 26 -3.58 -14.37 14.91
C ALA A 26 -4.10 -13.01 14.43
N LYS A 27 -5.26 -13.07 13.78
CA LYS A 27 -6.02 -11.98 13.17
C LYS A 27 -6.12 -10.76 14.10
N ASP A 28 -5.33 -9.73 13.81
CA ASP A 28 -5.62 -8.37 14.29
C ASP A 28 -6.83 -7.84 13.52
N ASN A 29 -7.90 -7.52 14.25
CA ASN A 29 -9.18 -7.03 13.76
C ASN A 29 -9.06 -5.64 13.09
N CYS A 30 -8.64 -5.61 11.83
CA CYS A 30 -8.78 -4.46 10.93
C CYS A 30 -9.27 -4.91 9.54
N ALA A 31 -10.06 -5.99 9.47
CA ALA A 31 -10.83 -6.30 8.29
C ALA A 31 -11.98 -5.29 8.21
N VAL A 32 -11.78 -4.21 7.46
CA VAL A 32 -12.91 -3.60 6.78
C VAL A 32 -13.40 -4.67 5.84
N ASP A 33 -14.57 -5.24 6.12
CA ASP A 33 -15.22 -6.24 5.29
C ASP A 33 -15.53 -5.62 3.93
N TYR A 34 -14.54 -5.62 3.04
CA TYR A 34 -14.82 -5.66 1.62
C TYR A 34 -15.36 -7.05 1.39
N GLU A 35 -16.66 -7.23 1.67
CA GLU A 35 -17.44 -8.21 0.96
C GLU A 35 -17.25 -7.83 -0.52
N LEU A 36 -16.25 -8.46 -1.14
CA LEU A 36 -15.93 -8.30 -2.54
C LEU A 36 -17.10 -8.96 -3.24
N ALA A 37 -18.24 -8.25 -3.32
CA ALA A 37 -19.41 -8.65 -4.07
C ALA A 37 -18.86 -9.20 -5.37
N SER A 38 -19.08 -10.50 -5.60
CA SER A 38 -18.39 -11.25 -6.64
C SER A 38 -18.53 -10.46 -7.94
N LEU A 39 -17.45 -9.80 -8.36
CA LEU A 39 -17.50 -9.04 -9.60
C LEU A 39 -17.83 -10.04 -10.71
N PRO A 40 -18.69 -9.67 -11.67
CA PRO A 40 -18.98 -10.56 -12.78
C PRO A 40 -17.67 -10.89 -13.49
N ASP A 41 -17.49 -12.17 -13.82
CA ASP A 41 -16.32 -12.61 -14.55
C ASP A 41 -16.23 -11.91 -15.91
N ALA A 42 -15.00 -11.65 -16.35
CA ALA A 42 -14.72 -11.12 -17.66
C ALA A 42 -15.33 -11.98 -18.77
N PRO A 43 -16.00 -11.40 -19.78
CA PRO A 43 -16.40 -12.14 -20.96
C PRO A 43 -15.21 -12.86 -21.58
N THR A 44 -15.35 -14.16 -21.81
CA THR A 44 -14.30 -15.03 -22.32
C THR A 44 -14.65 -15.53 -23.71
N PHE A 45 -13.75 -15.32 -24.66
CA PHE A 45 -13.94 -15.64 -26.07
C PHE A 45 -12.97 -16.72 -26.55
N PHE A 46 -13.46 -17.58 -27.45
CA PHE A 46 -12.75 -18.74 -27.99
C PHE A 46 -12.76 -18.67 -29.53
N PRO A 47 -11.84 -17.94 -30.17
CA PRO A 47 -11.75 -17.88 -31.63
C PRO A 47 -11.46 -19.26 -32.22
N THR A 48 -11.99 -19.48 -33.43
CA THR A 48 -11.57 -20.59 -34.29
C THR A 48 -10.19 -20.32 -34.90
N ILE A 49 -9.55 -21.34 -35.51
CA ILE A 49 -8.23 -21.17 -36.15
C ILE A 49 -8.25 -20.12 -37.29
N GLU A 50 -9.39 -20.00 -37.98
CA GLU A 50 -9.57 -19.04 -39.08
C GLU A 50 -9.72 -17.61 -38.55
N GLU A 51 -10.53 -17.43 -37.51
CA GLU A 51 -10.71 -16.14 -36.84
C GLU A 51 -9.43 -15.69 -36.11
N PHE A 52 -8.70 -16.63 -35.52
CA PHE A 52 -7.45 -16.36 -34.83
C PHE A 52 -6.31 -15.95 -35.78
N ARG A 53 -6.45 -16.21 -37.09
CA ARG A 53 -5.46 -15.80 -38.11
C ARG A 53 -5.41 -14.29 -38.30
N ASP A 54 -6.53 -13.59 -38.09
CA ASP A 54 -6.62 -12.13 -38.19
C ASP A 54 -7.18 -11.53 -36.89
N PRO A 55 -6.32 -11.29 -35.87
CA PRO A 55 -6.75 -10.85 -34.55
C PRO A 55 -7.50 -9.52 -34.55
N MET A 56 -7.17 -8.59 -35.45
CA MET A 56 -7.81 -7.27 -35.49
C MET A 56 -9.27 -7.39 -35.94
N ARG A 57 -9.51 -8.20 -36.97
CA ARG A 57 -10.86 -8.49 -37.46
C ARG A 57 -11.70 -9.23 -36.42
N TYR A 58 -11.08 -10.14 -35.66
CA TYR A 58 -11.76 -10.83 -34.56
C TYR A 58 -12.08 -9.90 -33.39
N ILE A 59 -11.18 -8.98 -33.03
CA ILE A 59 -11.46 -7.97 -31.98
C ILE A 59 -12.61 -7.05 -32.42
N GLU A 60 -12.68 -6.69 -33.70
CA GLU A 60 -13.78 -5.89 -34.23
C GLU A 60 -15.13 -6.62 -34.15
N SER A 61 -15.16 -7.95 -34.39
CA SER A 61 -16.40 -8.73 -34.31
C SER A 61 -16.95 -8.84 -32.88
N ILE A 62 -16.08 -8.92 -31.87
CA ILE A 62 -16.46 -9.01 -30.45
C ILE A 62 -16.57 -7.64 -29.76
N ARG A 63 -16.25 -6.54 -30.47
CA ARG A 63 -16.12 -5.19 -29.92
C ARG A 63 -17.34 -4.77 -29.11
N LEU A 64 -18.55 -4.96 -29.65
CA LEU A 64 -19.78 -4.50 -29.01
C LEU A 64 -19.97 -5.09 -27.60
N GLN A 65 -19.61 -6.36 -27.41
CA GLN A 65 -19.69 -7.04 -26.11
C GLN A 65 -18.49 -6.69 -25.21
N ALA A 66 -17.31 -6.48 -25.81
CA ALA A 66 -16.10 -6.13 -25.10
C ALA A 66 -16.13 -4.69 -24.53
N GLU A 67 -16.75 -3.76 -25.26
CA GLU A 67 -16.83 -2.34 -24.91
C GLU A 67 -17.68 -2.13 -23.65
N GLU A 68 -18.76 -2.89 -23.48
CA GLU A 68 -19.59 -2.86 -22.27
C GLU A 68 -18.83 -3.34 -21.03
N ALA A 69 -18.00 -4.39 -21.16
CA ALA A 69 -17.25 -4.96 -20.05
C ALA A 69 -15.94 -4.21 -19.73
N GLY A 70 -15.37 -3.47 -20.69
CA GLY A 70 -14.10 -2.74 -20.56
C GLY A 70 -12.85 -3.63 -20.50
N LEU A 71 -13.00 -4.93 -20.24
CA LEU A 71 -11.96 -5.95 -20.31
C LEU A 71 -12.56 -7.27 -20.81
N ILE A 72 -11.77 -8.05 -21.54
CA ILE A 72 -12.16 -9.37 -22.05
C ILE A 72 -10.98 -10.34 -21.94
N LYS A 73 -11.29 -11.64 -21.92
CA LYS A 73 -10.29 -12.71 -21.94
C LYS A 73 -10.43 -13.48 -23.25
N ILE A 74 -9.35 -13.59 -24.03
CA ILE A 74 -9.31 -14.40 -25.25
C ILE A 74 -8.46 -15.64 -24.99
N ILE A 75 -9.05 -16.82 -25.17
CA ILE A 75 -8.33 -18.09 -25.06
C ILE A 75 -8.02 -18.57 -26.48
N PRO A 76 -6.74 -18.69 -26.87
CA PRO A 76 -6.38 -19.10 -28.22
C PRO A 76 -6.86 -20.53 -28.54
N PRO A 77 -6.99 -20.88 -29.83
CA PRO A 77 -7.34 -22.25 -30.26
C PRO A 77 -6.38 -23.30 -29.67
N LYS A 78 -6.89 -24.50 -29.40
CA LYS A 78 -6.12 -25.59 -28.76
C LYS A 78 -4.94 -26.05 -29.60
N GLU A 79 -5.05 -25.90 -30.91
CA GLU A 79 -4.04 -26.26 -31.90
C GLU A 79 -2.87 -25.28 -31.91
N TRP A 80 -3.08 -24.05 -31.45
CA TRP A 80 -2.04 -23.03 -31.38
C TRP A 80 -1.24 -23.13 -30.10
N LYS A 81 0.08 -23.31 -30.23
CA LYS A 81 1.02 -23.34 -29.11
C LYS A 81 2.03 -22.22 -29.28
N CYS A 82 2.03 -21.27 -28.34
CA CYS A 82 3.01 -20.19 -28.34
C CYS A 82 4.42 -20.77 -28.09
N PRO A 83 5.38 -20.56 -29.01
CA PRO A 83 6.77 -20.93 -28.75
C PRO A 83 7.40 -19.95 -27.75
N PHE A 84 7.89 -20.47 -26.63
CA PHE A 84 8.64 -19.67 -25.66
C PHE A 84 10.01 -19.28 -26.26
N THR A 85 10.21 -17.98 -26.51
CA THR A 85 11.35 -17.46 -27.29
C THR A 85 12.57 -17.12 -26.42
N ILE A 86 12.42 -17.04 -25.09
CA ILE A 86 13.53 -16.78 -24.19
C ILE A 86 14.41 -18.04 -24.14
N LYS A 87 15.59 -17.94 -24.77
CA LYS A 87 16.54 -19.06 -24.97
C LYS A 87 17.35 -19.40 -23.71
N GLU A 88 17.32 -18.52 -22.71
CA GLU A 88 18.02 -18.68 -21.45
C GLU A 88 17.25 -19.68 -20.58
N LYS A 89 17.81 -20.89 -20.44
CA LYS A 89 17.27 -21.94 -19.58
C LYS A 89 17.91 -21.87 -18.20
N GLY A 90 17.11 -22.00 -17.15
CA GLY A 90 17.58 -22.05 -15.76
C GLY A 90 18.13 -20.71 -15.27
N ASP A 91 19.22 -20.76 -14.51
CA ASP A 91 19.83 -19.61 -13.83
C ASP A 91 20.48 -18.59 -14.79
N ALA A 92 20.37 -18.73 -16.10
CA ALA A 92 20.91 -17.75 -17.04
C ALA A 92 20.06 -16.46 -17.11
N PHE A 93 18.74 -16.56 -16.88
CA PHE A 93 17.83 -15.43 -16.98
C PHE A 93 17.80 -14.61 -15.68
N HIS A 94 18.31 -13.39 -15.74
CA HIS A 94 18.33 -12.46 -14.61
C HIS A 94 17.52 -11.20 -14.93
N PHE A 95 16.64 -10.82 -14.02
CA PHE A 95 15.94 -9.55 -14.08
C PHE A 95 15.97 -8.88 -12.71
N GLN A 96 16.00 -7.55 -12.71
CA GLN A 96 15.93 -6.79 -11.47
C GLN A 96 14.51 -6.87 -10.91
N THR A 97 14.37 -7.31 -9.67
CA THR A 97 13.09 -7.32 -8.97
C THR A 97 12.81 -5.95 -8.35
N CYS A 98 11.55 -5.55 -8.33
CA CYS A 98 11.09 -4.38 -7.60
C CYS A 98 10.22 -4.83 -6.42
N VAL A 99 10.51 -4.33 -5.23
CA VAL A 99 9.66 -4.56 -4.05
C VAL A 99 8.51 -3.56 -4.08
N GLN A 100 7.28 -4.07 -4.11
CA GLN A 100 6.08 -3.25 -3.98
C GLN A 100 5.51 -3.40 -2.56
N SER A 101 5.57 -2.32 -1.76
CA SER A 101 4.92 -2.30 -0.45
C SER A 101 3.44 -2.00 -0.62
N ILE A 102 2.59 -3.01 -0.38
CA ILE A 102 1.12 -2.93 -0.57
C ILE A 102 0.51 -1.78 0.23
N ASP A 103 1.05 -1.50 1.41
CA ASP A 103 0.58 -0.45 2.32
C ASP A 103 0.82 0.97 1.76
N GLN A 104 1.78 1.09 0.83
CA GLN A 104 2.12 2.33 0.14
C GLN A 104 1.42 2.42 -1.23
N LEU A 105 0.72 1.37 -1.67
CA LEU A 105 0.01 1.34 -2.94
C LEU A 105 -1.42 1.88 -2.76
N ARG A 106 -1.75 2.92 -3.55
CA ARG A 106 -3.03 3.68 -3.52
C ARG A 106 -3.25 4.43 -2.20
N HIS A 107 -4.32 5.24 -2.10
CA HIS A 107 -4.75 5.91 -0.87
C HIS A 107 -5.34 4.91 0.15
N ARG A 108 -4.64 3.81 0.43
CA ARG A 108 -5.04 2.83 1.44
C ARG A 108 -4.63 3.35 2.81
N GLN A 109 -5.57 3.31 3.75
CA GLN A 109 -5.29 3.66 5.13
C GLN A 109 -4.65 2.45 5.83
N GLY A 110 -3.34 2.23 5.61
CA GLY A 110 -2.58 1.22 6.34
C GLY A 110 -2.45 1.56 7.84
N PRO A 111 -2.05 0.60 8.70
CA PRO A 111 -1.90 0.82 10.14
C PRO A 111 -1.07 2.06 10.50
N SER A 112 0.05 2.27 9.80
CA SER A 112 0.91 3.44 10.00
C SER A 112 0.22 4.76 9.62
N SER A 113 -0.61 4.78 8.57
CA SER A 113 -1.35 5.99 8.19
C SER A 113 -2.48 6.34 9.17
N ASN A 114 -3.17 5.32 9.70
CA ASN A 114 -4.18 5.48 10.74
C ASN A 114 -3.57 6.01 12.03
N PHE A 115 -2.41 5.47 12.42
CA PHE A 115 -1.63 5.96 13.55
C PHE A 115 -1.23 7.42 13.37
N LEU A 116 -0.70 7.80 12.21
CA LEU A 116 -0.33 9.20 11.93
C LEU A 116 -1.52 10.15 11.99
N ARG A 117 -2.70 9.72 11.55
CA ARG A 117 -3.94 10.50 11.67
C ARG A 117 -4.36 10.67 13.14
N LYS A 118 -4.34 9.58 13.92
CA LYS A 118 -4.59 9.60 15.38
C LYS A 118 -3.62 10.56 16.09
N LEU A 119 -2.33 10.47 15.75
CA LEU A 119 -1.27 11.30 16.32
C LEU A 119 -1.44 12.79 15.97
N ARG A 120 -1.70 13.13 14.71
CA ARG A 120 -1.95 14.52 14.30
C ARG A 120 -3.17 15.12 14.97
N HIS A 121 -4.24 14.34 15.12
CA HIS A 121 -5.44 14.79 15.83
C HIS A 121 -5.13 15.12 17.29
N PHE A 122 -4.36 14.25 17.95
CA PHE A 122 -3.90 14.45 19.31
C PHE A 122 -3.04 15.72 19.48
N HIS A 123 -2.07 15.95 18.58
CA HIS A 123 -1.24 17.16 18.63
C HIS A 123 -2.07 18.43 18.43
N LYS A 124 -3.02 18.41 17.49
CA LYS A 124 -3.93 19.55 17.22
C LYS A 124 -4.84 19.86 18.42
N LYS A 125 -5.38 18.83 19.07
CA LYS A 125 -6.30 18.99 20.22
C LYS A 125 -5.62 19.61 21.45
N ARG A 126 -4.32 19.33 21.64
CA ARG A 126 -3.53 19.81 22.79
C ARG A 126 -2.66 21.01 22.47
N ASP A 127 -2.88 21.62 21.30
CA ASP A 127 -2.11 22.75 20.76
C ASP A 127 -0.59 22.53 20.89
N LEU A 128 -0.15 21.31 20.57
CA LEU A 128 1.25 20.96 20.59
C LEU A 128 1.88 21.43 19.27
N SER A 129 2.88 22.32 19.38
CA SER A 129 3.69 22.79 18.24
C SER A 129 4.64 21.71 17.71
N VAL A 130 4.06 20.61 17.21
CA VAL A 130 4.79 19.54 16.53
C VAL A 130 4.64 19.75 15.02
N PRO A 131 5.74 19.70 14.24
CA PRO A 131 5.64 19.86 12.79
C PRO A 131 4.73 18.81 12.15
N ALA A 132 3.94 19.21 11.15
CA ALA A 132 3.05 18.29 10.44
C ALA A 132 3.82 17.30 9.54
N GLU A 133 5.03 17.67 9.14
CA GLU A 133 5.90 16.89 8.28
C GLU A 133 6.78 15.94 9.09
N ILE A 134 6.81 14.69 8.65
CA ILE A 134 7.61 13.65 9.30
C ILE A 134 9.08 13.83 8.88
N PRO A 135 10.03 13.84 9.82
CA PRO A 135 11.44 14.06 9.52
C PRO A 135 12.04 12.90 8.71
N PHE A 136 13.03 13.24 7.87
CA PHE A 136 13.87 12.28 7.17
C PHE A 136 15.18 12.10 7.93
N ILE A 137 15.59 10.84 8.14
CA ILE A 137 16.89 10.48 8.69
C ILE A 137 17.63 9.65 7.65
N ASP A 138 18.80 10.14 7.23
CA ASP A 138 19.67 9.50 6.23
C ASP A 138 18.93 9.14 4.92
N GLY A 139 18.10 10.06 4.43
CA GLY A 139 17.33 9.90 3.18
C GLY A 139 16.10 9.00 3.30
N ARG A 140 15.80 8.46 4.49
CA ARG A 140 14.62 7.64 4.76
C ARG A 140 13.63 8.36 5.67
N GLN A 141 12.35 8.35 5.31
CA GLN A 141 11.31 8.88 6.18
C GLN A 141 11.14 7.98 7.41
N VAL A 142 11.03 8.57 8.59
CA VAL A 142 10.86 7.82 9.85
C VAL A 142 9.43 7.30 9.96
N ASP A 143 9.24 5.98 10.04
CA ASP A 143 7.92 5.43 10.37
C ASP A 143 7.66 5.59 11.87
N LEU A 144 6.83 6.58 12.23
CA LEU A 144 6.47 6.89 13.62
C LEU A 144 5.66 5.75 14.28
N HIS A 145 4.89 4.98 13.52
CA HIS A 145 4.10 3.87 14.06
C HIS A 145 5.01 2.70 14.42
N LEU A 146 5.93 2.32 13.53
CA LEU A 146 6.92 1.30 13.81
C LEU A 146 7.88 1.73 14.94
N LEU A 147 8.26 3.01 14.98
CA LEU A 147 9.08 3.56 16.06
C LEU A 147 8.36 3.47 17.42
N TYR A 148 7.08 3.83 17.48
CA TYR A 148 6.28 3.68 18.69
C TYR A 148 6.21 2.21 19.13
N LYS A 149 5.82 1.31 18.21
CA LYS A 149 5.68 -0.13 18.51
C LYS A 149 6.98 -0.75 19.01
N THR A 150 8.10 -0.48 18.34
CA THR A 150 9.40 -1.04 18.72
C THR A 150 9.90 -0.53 20.08
N VAL A 151 9.61 0.72 20.45
CA VAL A 151 9.96 1.26 21.78
C VAL A 151 9.03 0.71 22.86
N GLU A 152 7.74 0.55 22.57
CA GLU A 152 6.76 -0.01 23.51
C GLU A 152 7.05 -1.49 23.81
N GLU A 153 7.39 -2.29 22.78
CA GLU A 153 7.82 -3.69 22.91
C GLU A 153 9.07 -3.84 23.79
N ARG A 154 9.94 -2.82 23.82
CA ARG A 154 11.14 -2.75 24.67
C ARG A 154 10.86 -2.22 26.08
N GLY A 155 9.59 -2.02 26.43
CA GLY A 155 9.13 -1.56 27.73
C GLY A 155 9.25 -0.05 27.94
N GLY A 156 9.13 0.72 26.85
CA GLY A 156 9.00 2.16 26.85
C GLY A 156 10.31 2.94 26.82
N VAL A 157 10.18 4.25 26.63
CA VAL A 157 11.32 5.18 26.46
C VAL A 157 12.31 5.15 27.63
N GLY A 158 11.81 5.00 28.87
CA GLY A 158 12.65 4.98 30.07
C GLY A 158 13.63 3.81 30.10
N LYS A 159 13.19 2.61 29.70
CA LYS A 159 14.08 1.43 29.65
C LYS A 159 15.07 1.52 28.50
N VAL A 160 14.62 1.97 27.31
CA VAL A 160 15.49 2.14 26.14
C VAL A 160 16.60 3.18 26.42
N ASP A 161 16.28 4.25 27.14
CA ASP A 161 17.24 5.26 27.59
C ASP A 161 18.26 4.69 28.59
N GLN A 162 17.81 3.92 29.57
CA GLN A 162 18.69 3.30 30.56
C GLN A 162 19.65 2.29 29.93
N GLU A 163 19.15 1.48 29.00
CA GLU A 163 19.92 0.41 28.36
C GLU A 163 20.70 0.90 27.11
N LYS A 164 20.58 2.18 26.74
CA LYS A 164 21.22 2.79 25.55
C LYS A 164 20.94 2.03 24.24
N LYS A 165 19.74 1.44 24.11
CA LYS A 165 19.34 0.58 22.97
C LYS A 165 18.81 1.32 21.75
N TRP A 166 19.00 2.65 21.66
CA TRP A 166 18.54 3.44 20.51
C TRP A 166 19.17 3.03 19.18
N ASN A 167 20.39 2.49 19.19
CA ASN A 167 21.04 1.94 18.00
C ASN A 167 20.28 0.71 17.46
N GLU A 168 19.80 -0.15 18.35
CA GLU A 168 19.01 -1.32 17.97
C GLU A 168 17.63 -0.92 17.43
N VAL A 169 17.01 0.12 18.01
CA VAL A 169 15.75 0.69 17.51
C VAL A 169 15.96 1.26 16.10
N ALA A 170 17.03 2.02 15.88
CA ALA A 170 17.38 2.54 14.56
C ALA A 170 17.63 1.41 13.52
N ALA A 171 18.24 0.30 13.96
CA ALA A 171 18.43 -0.89 13.12
C ALA A 171 17.11 -1.58 12.77
N SER A 172 16.18 -1.72 13.73
CA SER A 172 14.85 -2.27 13.47
C SER A 172 14.05 -1.43 12.47
N LEU A 173 14.20 -0.10 12.51
CA LEU A 173 13.57 0.84 11.57
C LEU A 173 14.25 0.85 10.19
N LYS A 174 15.39 0.15 10.05
CA LYS A 174 16.22 0.13 8.83
C LYS A 174 16.60 1.55 8.38
N ILE A 175 16.85 2.45 9.32
CA ILE A 175 17.23 3.84 9.04
C ILE A 175 18.74 3.88 8.72
N GLY A 176 19.05 4.30 7.50
CA GLY A 176 20.41 4.45 6.99
C GLY A 176 21.16 3.15 6.73
N LYS A 177 22.28 3.25 6.00
CA LYS A 177 23.18 2.11 5.72
C LYS A 177 23.99 1.69 6.95
N ASN A 178 24.18 2.62 7.89
CA ASN A 178 24.98 2.44 9.12
C ASN A 178 24.10 2.58 10.37
N SER A 179 23.11 1.70 10.55
CA SER A 179 22.15 1.80 11.66
C SER A 179 22.75 1.73 13.08
N GLN A 180 24.05 1.45 13.21
CA GLN A 180 24.81 1.47 14.47
C GLN A 180 25.53 2.81 14.74
N SER A 181 25.20 3.87 14.00
CA SER A 181 25.83 5.19 14.18
C SER A 181 25.17 5.97 15.32
N GLY A 182 25.95 6.32 16.35
CA GLY A 182 25.48 7.09 17.51
C GLY A 182 24.69 8.38 17.18
N PRO A 183 25.08 9.18 16.18
CA PRO A 183 24.30 10.34 15.73
C PRO A 183 22.91 9.99 15.18
N ILE A 184 22.74 8.84 14.52
CA ILE A 184 21.44 8.40 14.00
C ILE A 184 20.53 8.02 15.16
N ALA A 185 21.05 7.25 16.12
CA ALA A 185 20.31 6.88 17.33
C ALA A 185 19.85 8.10 18.14
N GLN A 186 20.68 9.13 18.26
CA GLN A 186 20.29 10.39 18.91
C GLN A 186 19.16 11.10 18.15
N ARG A 187 19.25 11.19 16.81
CA ARG A 187 18.15 11.78 16.02
C ARG A 187 16.85 11.00 16.16
N VAL A 188 16.91 9.66 16.16
CA VAL A 188 15.72 8.82 16.38
C VAL A 188 15.11 9.09 17.76
N ARG A 189 15.95 9.24 18.79
CA ARG A 189 15.52 9.63 20.13
C ARG A 189 14.85 11.01 20.15
N ASP A 190 15.45 12.00 19.49
CA ASP A 190 14.91 13.37 19.42
C ASP A 190 13.54 13.38 18.70
N VAL A 191 13.39 12.60 17.63
CA VAL A 191 12.11 12.40 16.94
C VAL A 191 11.08 11.74 17.85
N TYR A 192 11.46 10.68 18.58
CA TYR A 192 10.54 10.06 19.55
C TYR A 192 10.08 11.07 20.60
N ARG A 193 11.01 11.86 21.15
CA ARG A 193 10.74 12.86 22.17
C ARG A 193 9.76 13.95 21.68
N LEU A 194 10.00 14.46 20.48
CA LEU A 194 9.21 15.52 19.89
C LEU A 194 7.80 15.06 19.51
N TYR A 195 7.67 13.90 18.88
CA TYR A 195 6.41 13.43 18.29
C TYR A 195 5.63 12.49 19.21
N LEU A 196 6.30 11.57 19.88
CA LEU A 196 5.67 10.37 20.48
C LEU A 196 5.64 10.37 22.01
N GLU A 197 6.56 11.03 22.70
CA GLU A 197 6.65 10.97 24.18
C GLU A 197 5.34 11.37 24.88
N LYS A 198 4.77 12.52 24.50
CA LYS A 198 3.49 13.00 25.05
C LYS A 198 2.31 12.10 24.69
N TYR A 199 2.37 11.48 23.51
CA TYR A 199 1.33 10.59 23.01
C TYR A 199 1.37 9.24 23.74
N ALA A 200 2.55 8.65 23.90
CA ALA A 200 2.77 7.42 24.66
C ALA A 200 2.36 7.57 26.13
N LEU A 201 2.70 8.71 26.75
CA LEU A 201 2.26 9.03 28.12
C LEU A 201 0.73 9.13 28.22
N ALA A 202 0.07 9.70 27.21
CA ALA A 202 -1.38 9.78 27.20
C ALA A 202 -2.04 8.39 27.08
N ILE A 203 -1.47 7.50 26.27
CA ILE A 203 -1.94 6.11 26.16
C ILE A 203 -1.76 5.38 27.50
N SER A 204 -0.61 5.51 28.15
CA SER A 204 -0.37 4.87 29.45
C SER A 204 -1.28 5.42 30.57
N GLN A 205 -1.74 6.67 30.45
CA GLN A 205 -2.74 7.28 31.32
C GLN A 205 -4.19 6.88 31.00
N GLY A 206 -4.40 5.94 30.06
CA GLY A 206 -5.71 5.39 29.73
C GLY A 206 -6.47 6.13 28.63
N LEU A 207 -5.83 7.03 27.89
CA LEU A 207 -6.43 7.63 26.71
C LEU A 207 -6.61 6.53 25.65
N LYS A 208 -7.85 6.31 25.19
CA LYS A 208 -8.15 5.45 24.03
C LYS A 208 -8.28 6.33 22.79
N PRO A 209 -7.26 6.39 21.91
CA PRO A 209 -7.31 7.22 20.70
C PRO A 209 -8.38 6.72 19.70
N GLU A 210 -8.81 5.46 19.83
CA GLU A 210 -9.86 4.81 19.05
C GLU A 210 -11.22 5.51 19.17
N GLU A 211 -11.59 5.99 20.38
CA GLU A 211 -12.93 6.54 20.66
C GLU A 211 -13.08 8.02 20.27
N GLU A 212 -11.97 8.77 20.14
CA GLU A 212 -12.03 10.20 19.81
C GLU A 212 -12.11 10.48 18.31
N LEU A 213 -11.60 9.59 17.45
CA LEU A 213 -11.84 9.64 16.02
C LEU A 213 -13.16 8.95 15.68
N LYS A 214 -14.28 9.65 15.91
CA LYS A 214 -15.50 9.33 15.18
C LYS A 214 -15.23 9.56 13.70
N GLU A 215 -14.93 8.49 12.98
CA GLU A 215 -14.82 8.53 11.53
C GLU A 215 -16.18 8.94 10.96
N GLU A 216 -16.27 10.14 10.40
CA GLU A 216 -17.32 10.40 9.42
C GLU A 216 -17.01 9.48 8.24
N PRO A 217 -17.88 8.50 7.91
CA PRO A 217 -17.59 7.53 6.86
C PRO A 217 -17.26 8.26 5.56
N LEU A 218 -16.28 7.76 4.79
CA LEU A 218 -15.76 8.40 3.57
C LEU A 218 -16.86 8.78 2.55
N PHE A 219 -17.97 8.03 2.58
CA PHE A 219 -19.22 8.30 1.86
C PHE A 219 -19.81 9.68 2.19
N THR A 220 -19.84 10.08 3.47
CA THR A 220 -20.38 11.35 3.93
C THR A 220 -19.47 12.51 3.52
N VAL A 221 -18.16 12.30 3.52
CA VAL A 221 -17.16 13.28 3.06
C VAL A 221 -17.33 13.56 1.57
N ARG A 222 -17.48 12.53 0.73
CA ARG A 222 -17.79 12.68 -0.71
C ARG A 222 -19.13 13.39 -0.94
N LYS A 223 -20.17 13.07 -0.16
CA LYS A 223 -21.47 13.78 -0.21
C LYS A 223 -21.37 15.25 0.20
N ARG A 224 -20.52 15.57 1.19
CA ARG A 224 -20.25 16.96 1.61
C ARG A 224 -19.52 17.75 0.53
N PHE A 225 -18.47 17.18 -0.07
CA PHE A 225 -17.77 17.82 -1.19
C PHE A 225 -18.69 17.99 -2.41
N ALA A 226 -19.53 17.00 -2.73
CA ALA A 226 -20.52 17.11 -3.79
C ALA A 226 -21.60 18.17 -3.49
N ARG A 227 -22.09 18.26 -2.25
CA ARG A 227 -23.02 19.32 -1.83
C ARG A 227 -22.41 20.71 -1.87
N MET A 228 -21.14 20.87 -1.46
CA MET A 228 -20.46 22.17 -1.53
C MET A 228 -20.19 22.60 -2.97
N ALA A 229 -19.81 21.67 -3.86
CA ALA A 229 -19.66 21.93 -5.28
C ALA A 229 -21.01 22.30 -5.94
N ALA A 230 -22.10 21.62 -5.57
CA ALA A 230 -23.44 21.93 -6.06
C ALA A 230 -23.96 23.28 -5.54
N ALA A 231 -23.66 23.64 -4.29
CA ALA A 231 -24.05 24.93 -3.72
C ALA A 231 -23.28 26.11 -4.35
N ALA A 232 -22.01 25.91 -4.70
CA ALA A 232 -21.21 26.92 -5.42
C ALA A 232 -21.68 27.13 -6.86
N GLY A 233 -22.32 26.13 -7.48
CA GLY A 233 -22.91 26.25 -8.82
C GLY A 233 -24.26 26.97 -8.87
N ASN A 234 -24.92 27.20 -7.73
CA ASN A 234 -26.28 27.78 -7.66
C ASN A 234 -26.30 29.22 -7.12
N ALA A 235 -25.14 29.88 -7.03
CA ALA A 235 -24.99 31.22 -6.46
C ALA A 235 -24.61 32.30 -7.50
N GLY A 236 -24.89 32.05 -8.79
CA GLY A 236 -24.51 32.94 -9.88
C GLY A 236 -25.61 33.11 -10.91
N GLU A 237 -26.80 33.55 -10.50
CA GLU A 237 -27.82 34.06 -11.44
C GLU A 237 -28.83 34.98 -10.73
N GLU A 238 -28.38 36.12 -10.19
CA GLU A 238 -29.29 37.24 -9.86
C GLU A 238 -28.62 38.60 -10.16
N GLY A 239 -29.11 39.27 -11.20
CA GLY A 239 -29.27 40.74 -11.23
C GLY A 239 -28.22 41.58 -11.97
N GLU A 240 -28.41 41.77 -13.28
CA GLU A 240 -28.02 43.03 -13.96
C GLU A 240 -29.03 43.33 -15.09
N GLU A 241 -30.19 43.91 -14.72
CA GLU A 241 -31.06 44.58 -15.70
C GLU A 241 -30.56 46.01 -15.89
N GLY A 242 -30.15 46.31 -17.13
CA GLY A 242 -29.51 47.56 -17.52
C GLY A 242 -30.46 48.75 -17.56
N GLU A 243 -30.00 49.85 -16.99
CA GLU A 243 -30.53 51.19 -17.22
C GLU A 243 -30.15 51.66 -18.64
N ALA A 244 -31.12 51.68 -19.55
CA ALA A 244 -30.99 52.33 -20.85
C ALA A 244 -31.31 53.82 -20.70
N GLY A 245 -30.29 54.66 -20.63
CA GLY A 245 -30.41 56.10 -20.84
C GLY A 245 -30.25 56.42 -22.33
N ASP A 246 -31.30 56.95 -22.96
CA ASP A 246 -31.22 57.61 -24.26
C ASP A 246 -31.97 58.96 -24.18
N SER A 247 -31.25 60.01 -24.61
CA SER A 247 -31.62 61.34 -25.14
C SER A 247 -32.99 61.96 -24.75
N PHE A 248 -33.14 63.25 -24.41
CA PHE A 248 -32.45 64.48 -24.83
C PHE A 248 -32.86 65.60 -23.86
#